data_AF-A0A538AG79-F1
#
_entry.id   AF-A0A538AG79-F1
#
_cell.length_a   1.000
_cell.length_b   1.000
_cell.length_c   1.000
_cell.angle_alpha   90.00
_cell.angle_beta   90.00
_cell.angle_gamma   90.00
#
_symmetry.space_group_name_H-M   'P 1'
#
loop_
_entity.id
_entity.type
_entity.pdbx_description
1 polymer ?
#
loop_
_entity_poly.entity_id
_entity_poly.type
_entity_poly.pdbx_seq_one_letter_code
_entity_poly.pdbx_strand_id
1 'polypeptide(L)' 'MPSRQREVLDLIHRQGMSHEQAAERLGITRNAVDQALHNGHRKLTEKLGA' A
#
# COMPACT_ATOMS: atom_id res chain seq x y z
N MET A 1 -8.16 6.46 -5.41
CA MET A 1 -7.30 5.27 -5.30
C MET A 1 -8.17 4.11 -4.83
N PRO A 2 -8.07 2.90 -5.41
CA PRO A 2 -8.76 1.71 -4.89
C PRO A 2 -8.52 1.55 -3.37
N SER A 3 -9.55 1.12 -2.65
CA SER A 3 -9.56 1.04 -1.17
C SER A 3 -8.35 0.29 -0.63
N ARG A 4 -8.02 -0.87 -1.20
CA ARG A 4 -6.93 -1.73 -0.73
C ARG A 4 -5.53 -1.12 -0.91
N GLN A 5 -5.29 -0.36 -1.98
CA GLN A 5 -4.01 0.34 -2.16
C GLN A 5 -3.83 1.44 -1.10
N ARG A 6 -4.93 2.11 -0.74
CA ARG A 6 -4.93 3.17 0.28
C ARG A 6 -4.66 2.58 1.66
N GLU A 7 -5.36 1.51 2.03
CA GLU A 7 -5.12 0.82 3.30
C GLU A 7 -3.67 0.39 3.46
N VAL A 8 -3.09 -0.27 2.43
CA VAL A 8 -1.69 -0.69 2.48
C VAL A 8 -0.74 0.49 2.68
N LEU A 9 -0.95 1.59 1.96
CA LEU A 9 -0.13 2.80 2.11
C LEU A 9 -0.31 3.47 3.49
N ASP A 10 -1.52 3.51 4.03
CA ASP A 10 -1.78 4.08 5.36
C ASP A 10 -1.12 3.25 6.48
N LEU A 11 -1.22 1.91 6.43
CA LEU A 11 -0.58 1.03 7.41
C LEU A 11 0.94 1.21 7.42
N ILE A 12 1.55 1.32 6.25
CA ILE A 12 3.01 1.38 6.14
C ILE A 12 3.53 2.79 6.44
N HIS A 13 2.99 3.81 5.78
CA HIS A 13 3.56 5.17 5.86
C HIS A 13 3.03 5.98 7.05
N ARG A 14 1.78 5.74 7.49
CA ARG A 14 1.19 6.51 8.61
C ARG A 14 1.29 5.76 9.92
N GLN A 15 1.17 4.44 9.90
CA GLN A 15 1.23 3.61 11.12
C GLN A 15 2.60 2.95 11.32
N GLY A 16 3.53 3.08 10.36
CA GLY A 16 4.90 2.58 10.48
C GLY A 16 4.99 1.05 10.49
N MET A 17 3.97 0.33 10.02
CA MET A 17 3.98 -1.13 10.00
C MET A 17 4.98 -1.66 8.98
N SER A 18 5.62 -2.78 9.33
CA SER A 18 6.34 -3.57 8.34
C SER A 18 5.37 -4.15 7.32
N HIS A 19 5.89 -4.53 6.17
CA HIS A 19 5.05 -5.10 5.14
C HIS A 19 4.49 -6.49 5.50
N GLU A 20 5.18 -7.24 6.37
CA GLU A 20 4.67 -8.52 6.91
C GLU A 20 3.50 -8.26 7.88
N GLN A 21 3.65 -7.30 8.79
CA GLN A 21 2.59 -6.91 9.72
C GLN A 21 1.34 -6.41 8.97
N ALA A 22 1.54 -5.63 7.91
CA ALA A 22 0.44 -5.17 7.05
C ALA A 22 -0.24 -6.35 6.32
N ALA A 23 0.54 -7.32 5.84
CA ALA A 23 0.02 -8.53 5.18
C ALA A 23 -0.83 -9.37 6.14
N GLU A 24 -0.32 -9.65 7.34
CA GLU A 24 -1.04 -10.35 8.40
C GLU A 24 -2.32 -9.61 8.80
N ARG A 25 -2.21 -8.30 9.05
CA ARG A 25 -3.35 -7.47 9.45
C ARG A 25 -4.48 -7.44 8.42
N LEU A 26 -4.13 -7.46 7.13
CA LEU A 26 -5.10 -7.41 6.04
C LEU A 26 -5.53 -8.81 5.55
N GLY A 27 -4.95 -9.88 6.09
CA GLY A 27 -5.24 -11.25 5.66
C GLY A 27 -4.85 -11.51 4.20
N ILE A 28 -3.76 -10.90 3.73
CA ILE A 28 -3.27 -11.03 2.33
C ILE A 28 -1.82 -11.51 2.30
N THR A 29 -1.34 -11.92 1.13
CA THR A 29 0.06 -12.29 0.96
C THR A 29 0.97 -11.07 0.98
N ARG A 30 2.22 -11.27 1.38
CA ARG A 30 3.25 -10.25 1.32
C ARG A 30 3.46 -9.66 -0.09
N ASN A 31 3.36 -10.51 -1.12
CA ASN A 31 3.43 -10.08 -2.52
C ASN A 31 2.25 -9.15 -2.91
N ALA A 32 1.05 -9.40 -2.39
CA ALA A 32 -0.09 -8.51 -2.63
C ALA A 32 0.13 -7.12 -2.02
N VAL A 33 0.82 -7.04 -0.87
CA VAL A 33 1.25 -5.76 -0.27
C VAL A 33 2.22 -5.03 -1.19
N ASP A 34 3.23 -5.72 -1.74
CA ASP A 34 4.19 -5.11 -2.69
C ASP A 34 3.50 -4.55 -3.93
N GLN A 35 2.60 -5.32 -4.53
CA GLN A 35 1.84 -4.87 -5.70
C GLN A 35 0.95 -3.68 -5.36
N ALA A 36 0.32 -3.67 -4.18
CA ALA A 36 -0.52 -2.56 -3.74
C ALA A 36 0.30 -1.28 -3.54
N LEU A 37 1.48 -1.38 -2.93
CA LEU A 37 2.43 -0.26 -2.77
C LEU A 37 2.87 0.28 -4.13
N HIS A 38 3.39 -0.58 -5.01
CA HIS A 38 3.87 -0.18 -6.33
C HIS A 38 2.80 0.56 -7.13
N ASN A 39 1.58 -0.01 -7.18
CA ASN A 39 0.46 0.60 -7.89
C ASN A 39 -0.04 1.89 -7.21
N GLY A 40 0.01 1.95 -5.88
CA GLY A 40 -0.37 3.13 -5.11
C GLY A 40 0.59 4.30 -5.37
N HIS A 41 1.90 4.05 -5.30
CA HIS A 41 2.95 5.03 -5.60
C HIS A 41 2.87 5.51 -7.05
N ARG A 42 2.72 4.60 -8.02
CA ARG A 42 2.57 4.98 -9.43
C ARG A 42 1.42 5.96 -9.65
N LYS A 43 0.25 5.69 -9.06
CA LYS A 43 -0.93 6.58 -9.17
C LYS A 43 -0.76 7.92 -8.45
N LEU A 44 0.00 7.95 -7.35
CA LEU A 44 0.34 9.19 -6.66
C LEU A 44 1.26 10.04 -7.54
N THR A 45 2.29 9.44 -8.12
CA THR A 45 3.20 10.12 -9.06
C THR A 45 2.45 10.66 -10.27
N GLU A 46 1.57 9.88 -10.89
CA GLU A 46 0.73 10.34 -12.02
C GLU A 46 -0.15 11.54 -11.68
N LYS A 47 -0.63 11.64 -10.44
CA LYS A 47 -1.51 12.74 -9.99
C LYS A 47 -0.77 13.98 -9.50
N LEU A 48 0.43 13.81 -8.98
CA LEU A 48 1.26 14.91 -8.45
C LEU A 48 2.19 15.48 -9.52
N GLY A 49 2.49 14.71 -10.57
CA GLY A 49 3.26 15.15 -11.72
C GLY A 49 2.41 15.70 -12.88
N ALA A 50 1.11 15.88 -12.68
CA ALA A 50 0.15 16.43 -13.65
C ALA A 50 -0.41 17.77 -13.16
#